data_AF-A0A6V8MMM0-F1
#
_entry.id   AF-A0A6V8MMM0-F1
#
_cell.length_a   1.000
_cell.length_b   1.000
_cell.length_c   1.000
_cell.angle_alpha   90.00
_cell.angle_beta   90.00
_cell.angle_gamma   90.00
#
_symmetry.space_group_name_H-M   'P 1'
#
loop_
_entity.id
_entity.type
_entity.pdbx_description
1 polymer ?
#
loop_
_entity_poly.entity_id
_entity_poly.type
_entity_poly.pdbx_seq_one_letter_code
_entity_poly.pdbx_strand_id
1 'polypeptide(L)'
;MREDEFYKNKLENFKKIKTPLQRYVITDHFSGFFFVKYYLADGETAENLFDFVCSAWEVKIDGRFPFRGVPIMMLMDGGCRAKAKALGLPFWEGINVLILPGKTGNSRRQGSVEVTHNIWEEWFETRLRIDPSSSLEDLNRKAFGFCLWYNATKKHSRHGFTRLSMWLSIQNEQLRELPSREELRDLLNKPEEERTVSNGRISFQNKEFNLRSFGIPNGAKVMVIKNLFKWREGIVTLAYENSRFEARAIEKLPAELGGFSVNAAIIGQEYKAQPETATQKANKRMDSLAYGNTDPDRKKETPFYGLNAFEGFADKVDNLAIFPRKGQPIELDRAIVPQQLPIMELFKRLRAADVQVTRDLNQSLRAEFGATIEAARADEVVALLSAGKEWRTPVTAAQSR
;
A
#
# COMPACT_ATOMS: atom_id res chain seq x y z
N MET A 1 -60.43 36.98 -20.14
CA MET A 1 -59.49 36.10 -19.42
C MET A 1 -58.19 36.11 -20.22
N ARG A 2 -57.05 36.53 -19.64
CA ARG A 2 -55.80 36.77 -20.38
C ARG A 2 -55.14 35.42 -20.75
N GLU A 3 -54.59 35.31 -21.96
CA GLU A 3 -53.91 34.08 -22.45
C GLU A 3 -52.80 33.58 -21.52
N ASP A 4 -52.14 34.49 -20.79
CA ASP A 4 -51.08 34.19 -19.83
C ASP A 4 -51.55 33.37 -18.62
N GLU A 5 -52.80 33.57 -18.17
CA GLU A 5 -53.39 32.80 -17.06
C GLU A 5 -53.83 31.41 -17.52
N PHE A 6 -54.26 31.27 -18.78
CA PHE A 6 -54.63 29.99 -19.36
C PHE A 6 -53.39 29.09 -19.61
N TYR A 7 -52.26 29.68 -20.06
CA TYR A 7 -51.00 28.96 -20.24
C TYR A 7 -50.37 28.48 -18.93
N LYS A 8 -50.39 29.30 -17.88
CA LYS A 8 -49.86 28.92 -16.54
C LYS A 8 -50.63 27.76 -15.94
N ASN A 9 -51.96 27.80 -15.97
CA ASN A 9 -52.81 26.72 -15.42
C ASN A 9 -52.68 25.41 -16.21
N LYS A 10 -52.41 25.48 -17.53
CA LYS A 10 -52.14 24.29 -18.35
C LYS A 10 -50.77 23.69 -18.00
N LEU A 11 -49.71 24.51 -17.90
CA LEU A 11 -48.37 24.02 -17.50
C LEU A 11 -48.36 23.40 -16.09
N GLU A 12 -49.06 24.01 -15.14
CA GLU A 12 -49.14 23.50 -13.76
C GLU A 12 -49.94 22.20 -13.66
N ASN A 13 -51.03 22.05 -14.42
CA ASN A 13 -51.77 20.79 -14.49
C ASN A 13 -51.02 19.69 -15.29
N PHE A 14 -50.25 20.04 -16.32
CA PHE A 14 -49.40 19.09 -17.04
C PHE A 14 -48.23 18.59 -16.18
N LYS A 15 -47.65 19.46 -15.33
CA LYS A 15 -46.62 19.08 -14.35
C LYS A 15 -47.14 18.13 -13.25
N LYS A 16 -48.45 18.17 -12.94
CA LYS A 16 -49.06 17.26 -11.95
C LYS A 16 -49.35 15.85 -12.47
N ILE A 17 -49.34 15.63 -13.79
CA ILE A 17 -49.84 14.38 -14.41
C ILE A 17 -48.74 13.59 -15.14
N LYS A 18 -47.61 14.20 -15.52
CA LYS A 18 -46.55 13.52 -16.29
C LYS A 18 -45.15 13.77 -15.74
N THR A 19 -44.43 12.69 -15.44
CA THR A 19 -42.99 12.70 -15.17
C THR A 19 -42.25 13.41 -16.32
N PRO A 20 -41.44 14.43 -16.04
CA PRO A 20 -40.73 15.17 -17.08
C PRO A 20 -39.68 14.30 -17.76
N LEU A 21 -39.45 14.63 -19.03
CA LEU A 21 -38.43 14.01 -19.84
C LEU A 21 -37.11 14.77 -19.69
N GLN A 22 -36.04 14.05 -19.40
CA GLN A 22 -34.70 14.60 -19.24
C GLN A 22 -33.78 14.10 -20.33
N ARG A 23 -32.95 15.01 -20.86
CA ARG A 23 -31.99 14.72 -21.94
C ARG A 23 -30.59 14.89 -21.39
N TYR A 24 -29.77 13.85 -21.47
CA TYR A 24 -28.35 13.92 -21.21
C TYR A 24 -27.57 13.89 -22.52
N VAL A 25 -26.55 14.73 -22.61
CA VAL A 25 -25.68 14.86 -23.79
C VAL A 25 -24.23 14.82 -23.33
N ILE A 26 -23.41 14.06 -24.05
CA ILE A 26 -21.95 14.05 -23.89
C ILE A 26 -21.33 14.27 -25.26
N THR A 27 -20.28 15.08 -25.29
CA THR A 27 -19.56 15.43 -26.51
C THR A 27 -18.06 15.27 -26.26
N ASP A 28 -17.39 14.51 -27.12
CA ASP A 28 -15.93 14.53 -27.18
C ASP A 28 -15.47 15.86 -27.76
N HIS A 29 -14.66 16.59 -27.01
CA HIS A 29 -14.20 17.91 -27.38
C HIS A 29 -13.26 17.88 -28.60
N PHE A 30 -12.53 16.78 -28.82
CA PHE A 30 -11.55 16.69 -29.89
C PHE A 30 -12.18 16.41 -31.26
N SER A 31 -13.06 15.42 -31.35
CA SER A 31 -13.76 15.02 -32.59
C SER A 31 -15.10 15.71 -32.78
N GLY A 32 -15.68 16.27 -31.71
CA GLY A 32 -17.06 16.76 -31.69
C GLY A 32 -18.11 15.65 -31.75
N PHE A 33 -17.70 14.38 -31.65
CA PHE A 33 -18.60 13.22 -31.61
C PHE A 33 -19.46 13.29 -30.35
N PHE A 34 -20.77 13.10 -30.47
CA PHE A 34 -21.67 13.18 -29.33
C PHE A 34 -22.63 11.99 -29.22
N PHE A 35 -23.07 11.75 -27.99
CA PHE A 35 -24.06 10.74 -27.64
C PHE A 35 -25.15 11.38 -26.77
N VAL A 36 -26.41 10.99 -27.03
CA VAL A 36 -27.59 11.52 -26.34
C VAL A 36 -28.45 10.36 -25.86
N LYS A 37 -29.00 10.50 -24.65
CA LYS A 37 -29.99 9.57 -24.10
C LYS A 37 -31.01 10.31 -23.25
N TYR A 38 -32.24 9.83 -23.30
CA TYR A 38 -33.38 10.36 -22.57
C TYR A 38 -33.77 9.48 -21.38
N TYR A 39 -34.29 10.12 -20.33
CA TYR A 39 -34.82 9.49 -19.12
C TYR A 39 -36.16 10.11 -18.75
N LEU A 40 -37.04 9.34 -18.13
CA LEU A 40 -38.22 9.86 -17.43
C LEU A 40 -37.86 10.00 -15.96
N ALA A 41 -37.74 11.24 -15.48
CA ALA A 41 -37.44 11.51 -14.09
C ALA A 41 -37.93 12.89 -13.66
N ASP A 42 -38.48 12.98 -12.44
CA ASP A 42 -38.97 14.24 -11.85
C ASP A 42 -37.85 15.26 -11.54
N GLY A 43 -36.59 14.85 -11.73
CA GLY A 43 -35.41 15.70 -11.61
C GLY A 43 -34.15 14.94 -12.01
N GLU A 44 -33.04 15.67 -12.18
CA GLU A 44 -31.76 15.04 -12.51
C GLU A 44 -31.32 14.20 -11.32
N THR A 45 -31.09 12.90 -11.53
CA THR A 45 -30.64 11.98 -10.46
C THR A 45 -29.20 11.54 -10.68
N ALA A 46 -28.52 11.18 -9.60
CA ALA A 46 -27.21 10.56 -9.66
C ALA A 46 -27.24 9.23 -10.42
N GLU A 47 -28.34 8.46 -10.27
CA GLU A 47 -28.57 7.20 -10.96
C GLU A 47 -28.69 7.37 -12.48
N ASN A 48 -29.45 8.37 -12.94
CA ASN A 48 -29.57 8.67 -14.38
C ASN A 48 -28.22 9.11 -14.95
N LEU A 49 -27.46 9.91 -14.21
CA LEU A 49 -26.11 10.30 -14.62
C LEU A 49 -25.19 9.08 -14.71
N PHE A 50 -25.21 8.18 -13.72
CA PHE A 50 -24.43 6.95 -13.72
C PHE A 50 -24.78 6.05 -14.91
N ASP A 51 -26.07 5.78 -15.14
CA ASP A 51 -26.51 4.98 -16.28
C ASP A 51 -26.16 5.66 -17.62
N PHE A 52 -26.23 7.00 -17.68
CA PHE A 52 -25.88 7.75 -18.87
C PHE A 52 -24.40 7.61 -19.23
N VAL A 53 -23.50 7.86 -18.27
CA VAL A 53 -22.06 7.76 -18.54
C VAL A 53 -21.66 6.32 -18.85
N CYS A 54 -22.21 5.33 -18.16
CA CYS A 54 -21.99 3.91 -18.49
C CYS A 54 -22.47 3.62 -19.91
N SER A 55 -23.71 3.99 -20.24
CA SER A 55 -24.28 3.79 -21.58
C SER A 55 -23.46 4.47 -22.66
N ALA A 56 -22.90 5.66 -22.40
CA ALA A 56 -22.06 6.40 -23.33
C ALA A 56 -20.68 5.73 -23.54
N TRP A 57 -20.08 5.19 -22.47
CA TRP A 57 -18.72 4.65 -22.51
C TRP A 57 -18.64 3.15 -22.82
N GLU A 58 -19.74 2.42 -22.71
CA GLU A 58 -19.80 1.02 -23.08
C GLU A 58 -19.64 0.81 -24.59
N VAL A 59 -19.13 -0.36 -24.95
CA VAL A 59 -19.21 -0.84 -26.33
C VAL A 59 -20.68 -0.91 -26.73
N LYS A 60 -21.05 -0.22 -27.82
CA LYS A 60 -22.42 -0.31 -28.35
C LYS A 60 -22.61 -1.63 -29.09
N ILE A 61 -23.82 -2.17 -29.00
CA ILE A 61 -24.21 -3.38 -29.75
C ILE A 61 -24.11 -3.11 -31.26
N ASP A 62 -24.51 -1.92 -31.70
CA ASP A 62 -24.35 -1.49 -33.08
C ASP A 62 -22.91 -1.02 -33.33
N GLY A 63 -22.11 -1.86 -33.98
CA GLY A 63 -20.71 -1.57 -34.30
C GLY A 63 -20.49 -0.34 -35.21
N ARG A 64 -21.54 0.18 -35.85
CA ARG A 64 -21.47 1.45 -36.60
C ARG A 64 -21.31 2.67 -35.70
N PHE A 65 -21.57 2.53 -34.40
CA PHE A 65 -21.41 3.59 -33.41
C PHE A 65 -20.17 3.31 -32.51
N PRO A 66 -18.97 3.71 -32.95
CA PRO A 66 -17.70 3.35 -32.28
C PRO A 66 -17.40 4.14 -31.00
N PHE A 67 -18.28 5.06 -30.59
CA PHE A 67 -18.04 5.92 -29.44
C PHE A 67 -18.13 5.15 -28.12
N ARG A 68 -17.00 5.06 -27.43
CA ARG A 68 -16.84 4.33 -26.17
C ARG A 68 -15.60 4.79 -25.40
N GLY A 69 -15.43 4.25 -24.20
CA GLY A 69 -14.25 4.41 -23.37
C GLY A 69 -14.35 5.53 -22.35
N VAL A 70 -13.62 5.37 -21.26
CA VAL A 70 -13.65 6.28 -20.10
C VAL A 70 -12.66 7.45 -20.32
N PRO A 71 -13.12 8.71 -20.30
CA PRO A 71 -12.27 9.88 -20.52
C PRO A 71 -11.41 10.21 -19.30
N ILE A 72 -10.18 10.69 -19.50
CA ILE A 72 -9.28 11.08 -18.38
C ILE A 72 -9.84 12.30 -17.64
N MET A 73 -10.47 13.21 -18.38
CA MET A 73 -11.04 14.44 -17.85
C MET A 73 -12.48 14.58 -18.31
N MET A 74 -13.34 15.05 -17.42
CA MET A 74 -14.69 15.46 -17.79
C MET A 74 -14.95 16.89 -17.37
N LEU A 75 -15.56 17.62 -18.30
CA LEU A 75 -16.18 18.90 -18.02
C LEU A 75 -17.69 18.69 -17.93
N MET A 76 -18.29 19.17 -16.85
CA MET A 76 -19.72 19.12 -16.64
C MET A 76 -20.28 20.53 -16.47
N ASP A 77 -21.53 20.70 -16.84
CA ASP A 77 -22.29 21.90 -16.50
C ASP A 77 -22.57 21.96 -14.99
N GLY A 78 -23.14 23.07 -14.52
CA GLY A 78 -23.41 23.27 -13.10
C GLY A 78 -24.34 22.21 -12.51
N GLY A 79 -25.37 21.81 -13.27
CA GLY A 79 -26.37 20.82 -12.86
C GLY A 79 -25.78 19.42 -12.77
N CYS A 80 -25.18 18.90 -13.85
CA CYS A 80 -24.55 17.57 -13.83
C CYS A 80 -23.41 17.51 -12.82
N ARG A 81 -22.64 18.58 -12.61
CA ARG A 81 -21.58 18.60 -11.60
C ARG A 81 -22.13 18.39 -10.18
N ALA A 82 -23.30 18.94 -9.86
CA ALA A 82 -23.94 18.71 -8.57
C ALA A 82 -24.32 17.23 -8.38
N LYS A 83 -24.76 16.57 -9.46
CA LYS A 83 -25.09 15.13 -9.47
C LYS A 83 -23.86 14.24 -9.46
N ALA A 84 -22.80 14.64 -10.15
CA ALA A 84 -21.50 13.97 -10.07
C ALA A 84 -20.92 14.06 -8.65
N LYS A 85 -21.12 15.18 -7.96
CA LYS A 85 -20.78 15.31 -6.54
C LYS A 85 -21.60 14.33 -5.67
N ALA A 86 -22.87 14.10 -6.02
CA ALA A 86 -23.72 13.12 -5.33
C ALA A 86 -23.26 11.65 -5.55
N LEU A 87 -22.63 11.34 -6.69
CA LEU A 87 -21.95 10.04 -6.89
C LEU A 87 -20.65 9.89 -6.06
N GLY A 88 -20.14 10.99 -5.50
CA GLY A 88 -18.96 11.00 -4.64
C GLY A 88 -17.64 11.13 -5.39
N LEU A 89 -16.71 11.92 -4.84
CA LEU A 89 -15.34 12.03 -5.36
C LEU A 89 -14.62 10.66 -5.49
N PRO A 90 -14.70 9.76 -4.48
CA PRO A 90 -14.02 8.47 -4.55
C PRO A 90 -14.42 7.60 -5.74
N PHE A 91 -15.67 7.69 -6.21
CA PHE A 91 -16.12 6.96 -7.40
C PHE A 91 -15.34 7.43 -8.64
N TRP A 92 -15.30 8.74 -8.88
CA TRP A 92 -14.57 9.32 -10.02
C TRP A 92 -13.06 9.06 -9.95
N GLU A 93 -12.48 9.10 -8.76
CA GLU A 93 -11.09 8.70 -8.53
C GLU A 93 -10.87 7.20 -8.80
N GLY A 94 -11.83 6.37 -8.40
CA GLY A 94 -11.80 4.92 -8.61
C GLY A 94 -11.87 4.52 -10.09
N ILE A 95 -12.55 5.30 -10.94
CA ILE A 95 -12.51 5.13 -12.41
C ILE A 95 -11.48 6.01 -13.11
N ASN A 96 -10.58 6.67 -12.36
CA ASN A 96 -9.53 7.52 -12.89
C ASN A 96 -10.04 8.62 -13.84
N VAL A 97 -11.10 9.31 -13.42
CA VAL A 97 -11.71 10.45 -14.11
C VAL A 97 -11.53 11.71 -13.28
N LEU A 98 -10.89 12.72 -13.86
CA LEU A 98 -10.79 14.04 -13.27
C LEU A 98 -12.00 14.91 -13.67
N ILE A 99 -12.86 15.21 -12.71
CA ILE A 99 -13.93 16.21 -12.91
C ILE A 99 -13.30 17.61 -12.82
N LEU A 100 -13.28 18.33 -13.93
CA LEU A 100 -12.68 19.67 -13.97
C LEU A 100 -13.56 20.68 -13.21
N PRO A 101 -12.97 21.52 -12.34
CA PRO A 101 -13.73 22.55 -11.66
C PRO A 101 -14.25 23.58 -12.66
N GLY A 102 -15.55 23.88 -12.58
CA GLY A 102 -16.14 24.99 -13.33
C GLY A 102 -15.48 26.31 -12.91
N LYS A 103 -14.82 26.99 -13.86
CA LYS A 103 -14.32 28.36 -13.66
C LYS A 103 -15.34 29.34 -14.21
N THR A 104 -15.85 30.22 -13.35
CA THR A 104 -16.65 31.38 -13.75
C THR A 104 -15.86 32.21 -14.76
N GLY A 105 -16.45 32.52 -15.92
CA GLY A 105 -15.85 33.40 -16.94
C GLY A 105 -15.11 32.70 -18.10
N ASN A 106 -15.11 31.37 -18.20
CA ASN A 106 -14.48 30.66 -19.31
C ASN A 106 -15.50 30.00 -20.27
N SER A 107 -16.42 30.81 -20.80
CA SER A 107 -17.59 30.37 -21.58
C SER A 107 -17.24 29.48 -22.79
N ARG A 108 -16.04 29.63 -23.36
CA ARG A 108 -15.56 28.79 -24.48
C ARG A 108 -15.49 27.30 -24.12
N ARG A 109 -15.29 26.95 -22.85
CA ARG A 109 -15.20 25.54 -22.40
C ARG A 109 -16.53 24.82 -22.46
N GLN A 110 -17.65 25.50 -22.22
CA GLN A 110 -19.00 24.89 -22.22
C GLN A 110 -19.67 24.95 -23.60
N GLY A 111 -19.15 25.76 -24.51
CA GLY A 111 -19.74 25.97 -25.84
C GLY A 111 -19.90 24.72 -26.70
N SER A 112 -19.06 23.68 -26.51
CA SER A 112 -19.21 22.43 -27.29
C SER A 112 -20.51 21.68 -26.97
N VAL A 113 -20.92 21.66 -25.70
CA VAL A 113 -22.15 20.99 -25.26
C VAL A 113 -23.36 21.85 -25.63
N GLU A 114 -23.27 23.17 -25.47
CA GLU A 114 -24.31 24.12 -25.89
C GLU A 114 -24.60 24.03 -27.39
N VAL A 115 -23.55 24.02 -28.23
CA VAL A 115 -23.70 23.82 -29.69
C VAL A 115 -24.33 22.46 -29.98
N THR A 116 -24.00 21.43 -29.21
CA THR A 116 -24.62 20.10 -29.40
C THR A 116 -26.10 20.11 -29.02
N HIS A 117 -26.49 20.83 -27.96
CA HIS A 117 -27.90 21.05 -27.62
C HIS A 117 -28.64 21.78 -28.73
N ASN A 118 -28.06 22.85 -29.29
CA ASN A 118 -28.68 23.59 -30.39
C ASN A 118 -28.89 22.69 -31.63
N ILE A 119 -27.87 21.91 -32.01
CA ILE A 119 -27.97 20.91 -33.10
C ILE A 119 -29.12 19.94 -32.81
N TRP A 120 -29.21 19.45 -31.58
CA TRP A 120 -30.21 18.47 -31.19
C TRP A 120 -31.63 19.03 -31.24
N GLU A 121 -31.84 20.23 -30.70
CA GLU A 121 -33.14 20.91 -30.71
C GLU A 121 -33.59 21.24 -32.13
N GLU A 122 -32.70 21.82 -32.94
CA GLU A 122 -33.01 22.23 -34.31
C GLU A 122 -33.24 21.06 -35.26
N TRP A 123 -32.46 19.98 -35.13
CA TRP A 123 -32.50 18.88 -36.10
C TRP A 123 -33.27 17.67 -35.61
N PHE A 124 -33.09 17.23 -34.37
CA PHE A 124 -33.75 16.03 -33.88
C PHE A 124 -35.16 16.35 -33.37
N GLU A 125 -35.28 17.31 -32.45
CA GLU A 125 -36.57 17.57 -31.77
C GLU A 125 -37.62 18.18 -32.70
N THR A 126 -37.20 18.95 -33.71
CA THR A 126 -38.12 19.41 -34.76
C THR A 126 -38.74 18.25 -35.56
N ARG A 127 -38.00 17.16 -35.78
CA ARG A 127 -38.49 15.96 -36.49
C ARG A 127 -39.50 15.17 -35.67
N LEU A 128 -39.44 15.24 -34.33
CA LEU A 128 -40.43 14.60 -33.46
C LEU A 128 -41.84 15.19 -33.63
N ARG A 129 -41.97 16.40 -34.20
CA ARG A 129 -43.28 16.95 -34.57
C ARG A 129 -43.94 16.19 -35.73
N ILE A 130 -43.13 15.58 -36.60
CA ILE A 130 -43.59 14.83 -37.77
C ILE A 130 -43.72 13.34 -37.42
N ASP A 131 -42.74 12.78 -36.71
CA ASP A 131 -42.71 11.38 -36.26
C ASP A 131 -42.58 11.31 -34.72
N PRO A 132 -43.69 11.55 -33.98
CA PRO A 132 -43.67 11.54 -32.52
C PRO A 132 -43.32 10.15 -31.98
N SER A 133 -42.67 10.12 -30.82
CA SER A 133 -42.35 8.86 -30.13
C SER A 133 -43.45 8.53 -29.12
N SER A 134 -43.89 7.28 -29.09
CA SER A 134 -44.93 6.80 -28.17
C SER A 134 -44.39 6.25 -26.85
N SER A 135 -43.09 5.94 -26.78
CA SER A 135 -42.42 5.43 -25.58
C SER A 135 -41.01 6.00 -25.43
N LEU A 136 -40.46 5.93 -24.21
CA LEU A 136 -39.07 6.32 -23.93
C LEU A 136 -38.07 5.49 -24.74
N GLU A 137 -38.37 4.20 -24.93
CA GLU A 137 -37.51 3.29 -25.68
C GLU A 137 -37.51 3.61 -27.17
N ASP A 138 -38.68 3.90 -27.76
CA ASP A 138 -38.76 4.37 -29.15
C ASP A 138 -38.03 5.69 -29.34
N LEU A 139 -38.18 6.63 -28.38
CA LEU A 139 -37.46 7.90 -28.41
C LEU A 139 -35.94 7.69 -28.36
N ASN A 140 -35.45 6.83 -27.47
CA ASN A 140 -34.02 6.52 -27.36
C ASN A 140 -33.48 5.80 -28.59
N ARG A 141 -34.28 4.91 -29.21
CA ARG A 141 -33.93 4.25 -30.48
C ARG A 141 -33.81 5.26 -31.62
N LYS A 142 -34.77 6.19 -31.75
CA LYS A 142 -34.75 7.29 -32.73
C LYS A 142 -33.57 8.22 -32.49
N ALA A 143 -33.34 8.60 -31.23
CA ALA A 143 -32.20 9.42 -30.81
C ALA A 143 -30.86 8.76 -31.20
N PHE A 144 -30.69 7.48 -30.89
CA PHE A 144 -29.48 6.73 -31.24
C PHE A 144 -29.25 6.69 -32.76
N GLY A 145 -30.30 6.40 -33.54
CA GLY A 145 -30.21 6.41 -35.00
C GLY A 145 -29.84 7.78 -35.57
N PHE A 146 -30.38 8.86 -35.00
CA PHE A 146 -30.03 10.22 -35.38
C PHE A 146 -28.59 10.58 -35.00
N CYS A 147 -28.15 10.25 -33.78
CA CYS A 147 -26.75 10.41 -33.36
C CYS A 147 -25.80 9.73 -34.34
N LEU A 148 -26.08 8.47 -34.70
CA LEU A 148 -25.26 7.72 -35.66
C LEU A 148 -25.18 8.45 -37.01
N TRP A 149 -26.32 8.80 -37.59
CA TRP A 149 -26.38 9.49 -38.87
C TRP A 149 -25.66 10.83 -38.85
N TYR A 150 -25.90 11.67 -37.83
CA TYR A 150 -25.32 13.01 -37.76
C TYR A 150 -23.80 12.95 -37.60
N ASN A 151 -23.30 12.10 -36.69
CA ASN A 151 -21.87 11.93 -36.47
C ASN A 151 -21.17 11.37 -37.71
N ALA A 152 -21.82 10.49 -38.46
CA ALA A 152 -21.27 9.86 -39.66
C ALA A 152 -21.28 10.77 -40.90
N THR A 153 -22.29 11.63 -41.06
CA THR A 153 -22.52 12.35 -42.34
C THR A 153 -22.21 13.84 -42.29
N LYS A 154 -22.36 14.50 -41.13
CA LYS A 154 -22.18 15.96 -41.03
C LYS A 154 -20.75 16.31 -40.68
N LYS A 155 -20.15 17.13 -41.54
CA LYS A 155 -18.81 17.70 -41.33
C LYS A 155 -18.82 18.69 -40.17
N HIS A 156 -17.81 18.63 -39.32
CA HIS A 156 -17.61 19.59 -38.25
C HIS A 156 -16.91 20.84 -38.81
N SER A 157 -17.39 22.04 -38.48
CA SER A 157 -16.85 23.30 -39.01
C SER A 157 -15.36 23.50 -38.71
N ARG A 158 -14.93 23.21 -37.48
CA ARG A 158 -13.52 23.38 -37.03
C ARG A 158 -12.48 22.58 -37.82
N HIS A 159 -12.74 21.31 -38.14
CA HIS A 159 -11.74 20.42 -38.74
C HIS A 159 -12.13 19.87 -40.11
N GLY A 160 -13.32 20.16 -40.63
CA GLY A 160 -13.75 19.79 -41.99
C GLY A 160 -14.09 18.30 -42.20
N PHE A 161 -13.66 17.42 -41.32
CA PHE A 161 -14.03 15.99 -41.31
C PHE A 161 -15.37 15.72 -40.64
N THR A 162 -15.96 14.55 -40.89
CA THR A 162 -17.10 14.07 -40.10
C THR A 162 -16.61 13.72 -38.69
N ARG A 163 -17.51 13.82 -37.71
CA ARG A 163 -17.18 13.54 -36.30
C ARG A 163 -16.74 12.08 -36.13
N LEU A 164 -17.38 11.16 -36.85
CA LEU A 164 -17.02 9.75 -36.87
C LEU A 164 -15.60 9.53 -37.42
N SER A 165 -15.24 10.12 -38.56
CA SER A 165 -13.89 9.98 -39.10
C SER A 165 -12.82 10.52 -38.14
N MET A 166 -13.12 11.64 -37.47
CA MET A 166 -12.21 12.21 -36.48
C MET A 166 -12.13 11.38 -35.19
N TRP A 167 -13.23 10.76 -34.76
CA TRP A 167 -13.22 9.84 -33.62
C TRP A 167 -12.38 8.59 -33.90
N LEU A 168 -12.46 8.04 -35.12
CA LEU A 168 -11.69 6.87 -35.53
C LEU A 168 -10.18 7.12 -35.62
N SER A 169 -9.70 8.36 -35.50
CA SER A 169 -8.27 8.65 -35.40
C SER A 169 -7.69 8.41 -33.99
N ILE A 170 -8.52 8.03 -33.02
CA ILE A 170 -8.10 7.70 -31.66
C ILE A 170 -7.11 6.53 -31.67
N GLN A 171 -6.04 6.64 -30.88
CA GLN A 171 -5.04 5.58 -30.76
C GLN A 171 -5.46 4.53 -29.72
N ASN A 172 -4.97 3.31 -29.87
CA ASN A 172 -5.30 2.21 -28.96
C ASN A 172 -4.92 2.52 -27.51
N GLU A 173 -3.81 3.22 -27.30
CA GLU A 173 -3.29 3.61 -25.98
C GLU A 173 -4.16 4.69 -25.31
N GLN A 174 -4.94 5.43 -26.11
CA GLN A 174 -5.83 6.48 -25.63
C GLN A 174 -7.23 5.93 -25.26
N LEU A 175 -7.61 4.78 -25.83
CA LEU A 175 -8.92 4.18 -25.60
C LEU A 175 -8.92 3.33 -24.33
N ARG A 176 -9.49 3.87 -23.25
CA ARG A 176 -9.62 3.16 -21.96
C ARG A 176 -10.98 2.48 -21.88
N GLU A 177 -11.00 1.16 -21.96
CA GLU A 177 -12.24 0.38 -21.88
C GLU A 177 -12.93 0.53 -20.52
N LEU A 178 -14.26 0.61 -20.54
CA LEU A 178 -15.05 0.69 -19.31
C LEU A 178 -14.98 -0.65 -18.55
N PRO A 179 -14.73 -0.66 -17.22
CA PRO A 179 -14.93 -1.83 -16.38
C PRO A 179 -16.38 -2.33 -16.42
N SER A 180 -16.62 -3.55 -15.94
CA SER A 180 -17.98 -4.10 -15.93
C SER A 180 -18.93 -3.26 -15.05
N ARG A 181 -20.23 -3.23 -15.40
CA ARG A 181 -21.23 -2.53 -14.58
C ARG A 181 -21.27 -3.04 -13.13
N GLU A 182 -20.96 -4.31 -12.92
CA GLU A 182 -20.89 -4.93 -11.60
C GLU A 182 -19.77 -4.30 -10.77
N GLU A 183 -18.55 -4.22 -11.32
CA GLU A 183 -17.41 -3.56 -10.65
C GLU A 183 -17.67 -2.07 -10.37
N LEU A 184 -18.36 -1.38 -11.29
CA LEU A 184 -18.72 0.02 -11.11
C LEU A 184 -19.77 0.22 -10.02
N ARG A 185 -20.75 -0.69 -9.91
CA ARG A 185 -21.75 -0.69 -8.82
C ARG A 185 -21.10 -1.02 -7.49
N ASP A 186 -20.19 -1.98 -7.45
CA ASP A 186 -19.43 -2.32 -6.24
C ASP A 186 -18.59 -1.12 -5.76
N LEU A 187 -17.94 -0.42 -6.69
CA LEU A 187 -17.20 0.81 -6.39
C LEU A 187 -18.13 1.92 -5.89
N LEU A 188 -19.34 2.05 -6.43
CA LEU A 188 -20.31 3.04 -5.98
C LEU A 188 -20.84 2.73 -4.57
N ASN A 189 -21.03 1.44 -4.25
CA ASN A 189 -21.52 0.98 -2.94
C ASN A 189 -20.43 1.03 -1.86
N LYS A 190 -19.19 0.72 -2.21
CA LYS A 190 -18.02 0.72 -1.30
C LYS A 190 -16.90 1.56 -1.92
N PRO A 191 -17.07 2.89 -1.97
CA PRO A 191 -16.10 3.80 -2.59
C PRO A 191 -14.75 3.82 -1.90
N GLU A 192 -14.76 3.63 -0.58
CA GLU A 192 -13.57 3.71 0.26
C GLU A 192 -13.65 2.65 1.37
N GLU A 193 -12.50 2.05 1.66
CA GLU A 193 -12.36 1.10 2.76
C GLU A 193 -11.37 1.64 3.79
N GLU A 194 -11.80 1.77 5.04
CA GLU A 194 -10.91 2.18 6.13
C GLU A 194 -9.93 1.06 6.45
N ARG A 195 -8.63 1.39 6.46
CA ARG A 195 -7.56 0.48 6.88
C ARG A 195 -6.68 1.16 7.91
N THR A 196 -6.23 0.39 8.90
CA THR A 196 -5.28 0.87 9.90
C THR A 196 -3.86 0.57 9.44
N VAL A 197 -3.00 1.58 9.49
CA VAL A 197 -1.57 1.43 9.19
C VAL A 197 -0.90 0.60 10.28
N SER A 198 -0.24 -0.48 9.88
CA SER A 198 0.57 -1.32 10.76
C SER A 198 1.98 -1.48 10.19
N ASN A 199 3.00 -1.13 10.97
CA ASN A 199 4.42 -1.14 10.57
C ASN A 199 4.72 -0.35 9.28
N GLY A 200 3.97 0.73 9.04
CA GLY A 200 4.05 1.55 7.84
C GLY A 200 3.55 0.84 6.58
N ARG A 201 2.67 -0.16 6.74
CA ARG A 201 2.05 -0.92 5.64
C ARG A 201 0.55 -1.05 5.88
N ILE A 202 -0.17 -1.35 4.81
CA ILE A 202 -1.58 -1.77 4.85
C ILE A 202 -1.78 -2.99 3.96
N SER A 203 -2.75 -3.83 4.31
CA SER A 203 -3.23 -4.91 3.47
C SER A 203 -4.60 -4.55 2.89
N PHE A 204 -4.76 -4.76 1.58
CA PHE A 204 -6.02 -4.53 0.87
C PHE A 204 -6.15 -5.55 -0.27
N GLN A 205 -7.26 -6.30 -0.29
CA GLN A 205 -7.56 -7.35 -1.28
C GLN A 205 -6.35 -8.25 -1.63
N ASN A 206 -5.74 -8.88 -0.62
CA ASN A 206 -4.57 -9.78 -0.72
C ASN A 206 -3.27 -9.15 -1.23
N LYS A 207 -3.20 -7.82 -1.41
CA LYS A 207 -1.97 -7.08 -1.69
C LYS A 207 -1.54 -6.28 -0.46
N GLU A 208 -0.24 -6.16 -0.25
CA GLU A 208 0.34 -5.27 0.76
C GLU A 208 0.88 -4.00 0.10
N PHE A 209 0.65 -2.85 0.71
CA PHE A 209 1.10 -1.55 0.21
C PHE A 209 2.06 -0.92 1.21
N ASN A 210 3.16 -0.35 0.71
CA ASN A 210 4.12 0.35 1.53
C ASN A 210 3.76 1.84 1.65
N LEU A 211 3.62 2.31 2.88
CA LEU A 211 3.22 3.70 3.19
C LEU A 211 4.35 4.54 3.76
N ARG A 212 5.54 3.95 3.97
CA ARG A 212 6.65 4.60 4.69
C ARG A 212 7.12 5.89 4.04
N SER A 213 7.02 5.99 2.72
CA SER A 213 7.39 7.18 1.95
C SER A 213 6.46 8.37 2.19
N PHE A 214 5.23 8.15 2.67
CA PHE A 214 4.22 9.21 2.83
C PHE A 214 4.23 9.86 4.22
N GLY A 215 5.08 9.39 5.14
CA GLY A 215 5.19 9.97 6.49
C GLY A 215 3.97 9.71 7.39
N ILE A 216 3.07 8.81 7.00
CA ILE A 216 1.85 8.47 7.76
C ILE A 216 2.24 7.70 9.03
N PRO A 217 1.78 8.12 10.22
CA PRO A 217 2.09 7.44 11.48
C PRO A 217 1.57 6.00 11.55
N ASN A 218 2.24 5.18 12.35
CA ASN A 218 1.74 3.84 12.66
C ASN A 218 0.48 3.94 13.53
N GLY A 219 -0.53 3.11 13.28
CA GLY A 219 -1.84 3.17 13.95
C GLY A 219 -2.81 4.19 13.38
N ALA A 220 -2.39 5.00 12.39
CA ALA A 220 -3.29 5.92 11.69
C ALA A 220 -4.35 5.17 10.87
N LYS A 221 -5.55 5.74 10.77
CA LYS A 221 -6.62 5.26 9.88
C LYS A 221 -6.51 5.96 8.54
N VAL A 222 -6.44 5.18 7.46
CA VAL A 222 -6.36 5.68 6.08
C VAL A 222 -7.54 5.12 5.28
N MET A 223 -8.10 5.93 4.39
CA MET A 223 -9.16 5.49 3.49
C MET A 223 -8.52 5.02 2.18
N VAL A 224 -8.76 3.77 1.80
CA VAL A 224 -8.25 3.17 0.57
C VAL A 224 -9.32 3.26 -0.51
N ILE A 225 -8.98 3.88 -1.64
CA ILE A 225 -9.82 3.94 -2.85
C ILE A 225 -9.18 3.07 -3.92
N LYS A 226 -9.95 2.09 -4.39
CA LYS A 226 -9.51 1.17 -5.46
C LYS A 226 -9.69 1.84 -6.81
N ASN A 227 -8.57 2.16 -7.47
CA ASN A 227 -8.60 2.63 -8.86
C ASN A 227 -8.65 1.44 -9.82
N LEU A 228 -9.76 1.21 -10.51
CA LEU A 228 -9.97 0.03 -11.38
C LEU A 228 -8.97 -0.06 -12.53
N PHE A 229 -8.51 1.09 -13.07
CA PHE A 229 -7.52 1.12 -14.13
C PHE A 229 -6.12 0.82 -13.62
N LYS A 230 -5.73 1.43 -12.50
CA LYS A 230 -4.38 1.28 -11.93
C LYS A 230 -4.24 0.04 -11.02
N TRP A 231 -5.34 -0.60 -10.64
CA TRP A 231 -5.35 -1.79 -9.79
C TRP A 231 -4.63 -2.98 -10.44
N ARG A 232 -4.69 -3.07 -11.79
CA ARG A 232 -3.95 -4.06 -12.57
C ARG A 232 -2.44 -3.95 -12.33
N GLU A 233 -1.93 -2.72 -12.27
CA GLU A 233 -0.55 -2.38 -11.92
C GLU A 233 -0.29 -2.42 -10.40
N GLY A 234 -1.30 -2.75 -9.60
CA GLY A 234 -1.19 -2.79 -8.14
C GLY A 234 -1.06 -1.40 -7.50
N ILE A 235 -1.68 -0.37 -8.07
CA ILE A 235 -1.69 0.97 -7.47
C ILE A 235 -3.06 1.25 -6.84
N VAL A 236 -3.05 1.87 -5.65
CA VAL A 236 -4.24 2.37 -4.95
C VAL A 236 -4.09 3.84 -4.58
N THR A 237 -5.21 4.53 -4.46
CA THR A 237 -5.26 5.90 -3.95
C THR A 237 -5.62 5.87 -2.47
N LEU A 238 -4.91 6.64 -1.67
CA LEU A 238 -5.07 6.73 -0.22
C LEU A 238 -5.52 8.13 0.16
N ALA A 239 -6.48 8.24 1.05
CA ALA A 239 -6.85 9.47 1.71
C ALA A 239 -6.34 9.50 3.15
N TYR A 240 -5.63 10.55 3.51
CA TYR A 240 -5.23 10.83 4.88
C TYR A 240 -5.12 12.34 5.10
N GLU A 241 -5.74 12.87 6.17
CA GLU A 241 -5.68 14.31 6.54
C GLU A 241 -5.92 15.27 5.36
N ASN A 242 -6.95 15.03 4.55
CA ASN A 242 -7.28 15.78 3.32
C ASN A 242 -6.22 15.74 2.20
N SER A 243 -5.16 14.96 2.37
CA SER A 243 -4.16 14.69 1.33
C SER A 243 -4.44 13.34 0.67
N ARG A 244 -4.12 13.27 -0.62
CA ARG A 244 -4.26 12.05 -1.43
C ARG A 244 -2.87 11.55 -1.83
N PHE A 245 -2.63 10.26 -1.67
CA PHE A 245 -1.36 9.62 -2.00
C PHE A 245 -1.58 8.41 -2.90
N GLU A 246 -0.70 8.18 -3.87
CA GLU A 246 -0.71 6.95 -4.67
C GLU A 246 0.30 5.95 -4.12
N ALA A 247 -0.17 4.80 -3.64
CA ALA A 247 0.69 3.74 -3.14
C ALA A 247 0.74 2.57 -4.12
N ARG A 248 1.95 2.03 -4.33
CA ARG A 248 2.20 0.81 -5.11
C ARG A 248 2.23 -0.41 -4.19
N ALA A 249 1.68 -1.50 -4.69
CA ALA A 249 1.75 -2.80 -4.04
C ALA A 249 3.21 -3.26 -3.95
N ILE A 250 3.54 -3.93 -2.86
CA ILE A 250 4.82 -4.57 -2.67
C ILE A 250 4.83 -5.82 -3.54
N GLU A 251 5.75 -5.88 -4.51
CA GLU A 251 5.99 -7.09 -5.28
C GLU A 251 6.56 -8.18 -4.38
N LYS A 252 5.87 -9.32 -4.36
CA LYS A 252 6.28 -10.54 -3.67
C LYS A 252 6.68 -11.59 -4.71
N LEU A 253 7.73 -12.34 -4.40
CA LEU A 253 8.15 -13.50 -5.18
C LEU A 253 7.04 -14.58 -5.19
N PRO A 254 7.02 -15.47 -6.18
CA PRO A 254 6.14 -16.64 -6.21
C PRO A 254 6.20 -17.45 -4.90
N ALA A 255 5.11 -18.14 -4.57
CA ALA A 255 5.02 -18.99 -3.36
C ALA A 255 6.10 -20.08 -3.33
N GLU A 256 6.47 -20.61 -4.50
CA GLU A 256 7.55 -21.60 -4.70
C GLU A 256 8.93 -21.06 -4.28
N LEU A 257 9.12 -19.74 -4.32
CA LEU A 257 10.33 -19.04 -3.90
C LEU A 257 10.17 -18.39 -2.50
N GLY A 258 9.18 -18.84 -1.73
CA GLY A 258 8.97 -18.43 -0.33
C GLY A 258 8.16 -17.15 -0.13
N GLY A 259 7.64 -16.51 -1.18
CA GLY A 259 6.72 -15.37 -1.03
C GLY A 259 7.33 -14.08 -0.47
N PHE A 260 8.67 -13.99 -0.41
CA PHE A 260 9.38 -12.81 0.10
C PHE A 260 9.20 -11.60 -0.81
N SER A 261 9.28 -10.38 -0.29
CA SER A 261 9.30 -9.20 -1.15
C SER A 261 10.55 -9.20 -2.03
N VAL A 262 10.41 -8.83 -3.30
CA VAL A 262 11.52 -8.72 -4.27
C VAL A 262 12.66 -7.82 -3.73
N ASN A 263 12.33 -6.79 -2.95
CA ASN A 263 13.30 -5.86 -2.37
C ASN A 263 13.68 -6.18 -0.90
N ALA A 264 13.30 -7.35 -0.39
CA ALA A 264 13.63 -7.76 0.97
C ALA A 264 15.15 -7.83 1.16
N ALA A 265 15.65 -7.34 2.30
CA ALA A 265 17.04 -7.54 2.66
C ALA A 265 17.29 -9.03 2.87
N ILE A 266 18.32 -9.56 2.20
CA ILE A 266 18.75 -10.94 2.41
C ILE A 266 19.41 -11.00 3.79
N ILE A 267 18.84 -11.83 4.67
CA ILE A 267 19.35 -12.00 6.05
C ILE A 267 20.82 -12.43 5.97
N GLY A 268 21.71 -11.63 6.56
CA GLY A 268 23.15 -11.88 6.60
C GLY A 268 23.98 -11.23 5.49
N GLN A 269 23.38 -10.58 4.49
CA GLN A 269 24.10 -9.88 3.41
C GLN A 269 23.88 -8.37 3.41
N GLU A 270 22.65 -7.90 3.64
CA GLU A 270 22.31 -6.47 3.63
C GLU A 270 21.59 -6.07 4.92
N TYR A 271 22.07 -5.01 5.57
CA TYR A 271 21.34 -4.31 6.64
C TYR A 271 20.58 -3.13 6.04
N LYS A 272 19.28 -3.27 5.78
CA LYS A 272 18.39 -2.14 5.43
C LYS A 272 17.76 -1.56 6.69
N ALA A 273 18.31 -0.46 7.18
CA ALA A 273 17.70 0.32 8.25
C ALA A 273 16.35 0.90 7.80
N GLN A 274 15.38 1.00 8.72
CA GLN A 274 14.09 1.60 8.39
C GLN A 274 14.21 3.12 8.19
N PRO A 275 13.44 3.72 7.25
CA PRO A 275 13.35 5.17 7.17
C PRO A 275 12.83 5.73 8.49
N GLU A 276 13.54 6.70 9.07
CA GLU A 276 13.12 7.33 10.32
C GLU A 276 11.77 8.06 10.13
N THR A 277 10.81 7.75 11.00
CA THR A 277 9.49 8.40 11.03
C THR A 277 9.60 9.87 11.45
N ALA A 278 8.60 10.69 11.13
CA ALA A 278 8.58 12.12 11.51
C ALA A 278 8.72 12.31 13.04
N THR A 279 8.09 11.45 13.83
CA THR A 279 8.19 11.44 15.29
C THR A 279 9.61 11.07 15.76
N GLN A 280 10.25 10.09 15.12
CA GLN A 280 11.64 9.75 15.44
C GLN A 280 12.61 10.88 15.06
N LYS A 281 12.38 11.56 13.93
CA LYS A 281 13.15 12.76 13.56
C LYS A 281 12.93 13.90 14.55
N ALA A 282 11.70 14.10 15.03
CA ALA A 282 11.39 15.10 16.05
C ALA A 282 12.07 14.80 17.38
N ASN A 283 12.01 13.54 17.84
CA ASN A 283 12.72 13.10 19.05
C ASN A 283 14.23 13.22 18.91
N LYS A 284 14.79 12.80 17.76
CA LYS A 284 16.23 12.94 17.50
C LYS A 284 16.67 14.40 17.40
N ARG A 285 15.80 15.28 16.90
CA ARG A 285 16.02 16.73 16.90
C ARG A 285 15.97 17.29 18.32
N MET A 286 15.01 16.88 19.13
CA MET A 286 14.94 17.23 20.57
C MET A 286 16.16 16.71 21.33
N ASP A 287 16.56 15.47 21.11
CA ASP A 287 17.76 14.87 21.69
C ASP A 287 19.02 15.61 21.22
N SER A 288 19.12 15.98 19.94
CA SER A 288 20.26 16.77 19.43
C SER A 288 20.31 18.18 20.01
N LEU A 289 19.15 18.77 20.31
CA LEU A 289 19.04 20.07 21.00
C LEU A 289 19.41 19.93 22.48
N ALA A 290 19.09 18.80 23.11
CA ALA A 290 19.36 18.52 24.52
C ALA A 290 20.82 18.12 24.78
N TYR A 291 21.45 17.37 23.88
CA TYR A 291 22.77 16.75 24.08
C TYR A 291 23.88 17.32 23.18
N GLY A 292 23.55 18.13 22.16
CA GLY A 292 24.51 18.61 21.17
C GLY A 292 24.95 17.50 20.20
N ASN A 293 25.24 17.88 18.94
CA ASN A 293 25.67 16.93 17.92
C ASN A 293 27.15 16.53 18.10
N THR A 294 27.45 15.56 18.97
CA THR A 294 28.68 14.76 18.88
C THR A 294 28.55 13.42 19.61
N ASP A 295 28.92 12.36 18.88
CA ASP A 295 29.14 10.95 19.25
C ASP A 295 28.04 10.13 19.98
N PRO A 296 27.77 8.89 19.52
CA PRO A 296 26.78 8.00 20.14
C PRO A 296 27.16 7.49 21.54
N ASP A 297 28.41 7.69 21.98
CA ASP A 297 28.90 7.26 23.30
C ASP A 297 28.52 8.18 24.46
N ARG A 298 28.00 9.39 24.20
CA ARG A 298 27.57 10.34 25.25
C ARG A 298 26.16 10.12 25.80
N LYS A 299 25.41 9.13 25.32
CA LYS A 299 24.07 8.78 25.86
C LYS A 299 24.05 8.33 27.33
N LYS A 300 25.22 8.23 27.97
CA LYS A 300 25.37 7.97 29.41
C LYS A 300 25.58 9.23 30.26
N GLU A 301 25.76 10.40 29.66
CA GLU A 301 25.88 11.66 30.40
C GLU A 301 24.49 12.27 30.63
N THR A 302 24.19 12.57 31.88
CA THR A 302 22.97 13.23 32.33
C THR A 302 22.80 14.57 31.60
N PRO A 303 21.61 14.90 31.08
CA PRO A 303 21.37 16.21 30.48
C PRO A 303 21.66 17.31 31.53
N PHE A 304 22.31 18.40 31.12
CA PHE A 304 22.88 19.47 31.96
C PHE A 304 24.22 19.16 32.66
N TYR A 305 25.19 18.60 31.93
CA TYR A 305 26.56 18.48 32.44
C TYR A 305 27.13 19.87 32.80
N GLY A 306 27.26 20.15 34.11
CA GLY A 306 27.78 21.42 34.65
C GLY A 306 26.91 22.11 35.71
N LEU A 307 25.65 21.70 35.92
CA LEU A 307 24.80 22.19 37.01
C LEU A 307 24.81 21.20 38.18
N ASN A 308 25.74 21.41 39.11
CA ASN A 308 25.87 20.63 40.33
C ASN A 308 24.82 21.07 41.37
N ALA A 309 23.61 20.51 41.30
CA ALA A 309 22.54 20.78 42.29
C ALA A 309 22.84 20.19 43.69
N PHE A 310 23.97 19.49 43.86
CA PHE A 310 24.34 18.73 45.07
C PHE A 310 25.69 19.13 45.69
N GLU A 311 26.28 20.27 45.32
CA GLU A 311 27.43 20.82 46.07
C GLU A 311 26.99 21.28 47.47
N GLY A 312 27.80 20.98 48.50
CA GLY A 312 27.55 21.36 49.90
C GLY A 312 26.67 20.38 50.70
N PHE A 313 26.30 19.22 50.16
CA PHE A 313 25.61 18.19 50.94
C PHE A 313 26.56 17.34 51.78
N ALA A 314 27.82 17.13 51.33
CA ALA A 314 28.83 16.40 52.09
C ALA A 314 29.26 17.12 53.37
N ASP A 315 29.42 18.44 53.31
CA ASP A 315 29.75 19.29 54.47
C ASP A 315 28.65 19.28 55.56
N LYS A 316 27.43 18.85 55.22
CA LYS A 316 26.33 18.66 56.18
C LYS A 316 26.37 17.31 56.91
N VAL A 317 27.28 16.40 56.54
CA VAL A 317 27.35 15.02 57.04
C VAL A 317 28.62 14.75 57.87
N ASP A 318 29.49 15.74 58.08
CA ASP A 318 30.77 15.61 58.82
C ASP A 318 30.64 15.10 60.27
N ASN A 319 29.43 15.10 60.85
CA ASN A 319 29.16 14.56 62.19
C ASN A 319 28.73 13.08 62.22
N LEU A 320 28.77 12.35 61.10
CA LEU A 320 28.40 10.93 61.05
C LEU A 320 29.64 10.02 61.15
N ALA A 321 29.96 9.61 62.38
CA ALA A 321 30.90 8.52 62.62
C ALA A 321 30.24 7.17 62.25
N ILE A 322 30.58 6.65 61.06
CA ILE A 322 30.09 5.35 60.58
C ILE A 322 31.15 4.27 60.90
N PHE A 323 30.75 3.24 61.65
CA PHE A 323 31.57 2.05 61.85
C PHE A 323 31.43 1.10 60.64
N PRO A 324 32.51 0.81 59.89
CA PRO A 324 32.43 -0.06 58.72
C PRO A 324 32.25 -1.52 59.14
N ARG A 325 31.11 -2.12 58.80
CA ARG A 325 30.90 -3.58 58.95
C ARG A 325 31.54 -4.30 57.76
N LYS A 326 32.43 -5.26 58.03
CA LYS A 326 33.01 -6.15 57.00
C LYS A 326 31.95 -7.13 56.52
N GLY A 327 31.63 -7.09 55.22
CA GLY A 327 30.78 -8.09 54.56
C GLY A 327 31.53 -9.41 54.34
N GLN A 328 30.80 -10.52 54.29
CA GLN A 328 31.35 -11.82 53.93
C GLN A 328 31.39 -11.99 52.39
N PRO A 329 32.47 -12.56 51.84
CA PRO A 329 32.56 -12.84 50.41
C PRO A 329 31.64 -14.02 50.03
N ILE A 330 31.03 -13.91 48.86
CA ILE A 330 30.21 -14.98 48.26
C ILE A 330 31.16 -15.97 47.58
N GLU A 331 31.20 -17.22 48.07
CA GLU A 331 31.96 -18.30 47.45
C GLU A 331 31.21 -18.84 46.22
N LEU A 332 31.85 -18.74 45.05
CA LEU A 332 31.36 -19.31 43.79
C LEU A 332 31.93 -20.72 43.66
N ASP A 333 31.15 -21.73 44.03
CA ASP A 333 31.45 -23.13 43.75
C ASP A 333 31.39 -23.38 42.23
N ARG A 334 32.56 -23.33 41.57
CA ARG A 334 32.73 -23.93 40.24
C ARG A 334 33.07 -25.40 40.45
N ALA A 335 32.11 -26.28 40.21
CA ALA A 335 32.37 -27.72 40.12
C ALA A 335 33.44 -27.96 39.04
N ILE A 336 34.63 -28.40 39.46
CA ILE A 336 35.74 -28.78 38.59
C ILE A 336 35.31 -30.07 37.88
N VAL A 337 34.92 -29.95 36.61
CA VAL A 337 34.70 -31.14 35.77
C VAL A 337 36.07 -31.65 35.33
N PRO A 338 36.44 -32.91 35.62
CA PRO A 338 37.75 -33.43 35.26
C PRO A 338 37.93 -33.51 33.74
N GLN A 339 39.02 -32.90 33.25
CA GLN A 339 39.33 -32.84 31.82
C GLN A 339 39.88 -34.19 31.34
N GLN A 340 39.10 -34.86 30.49
CA GLN A 340 39.49 -36.11 29.81
C GLN A 340 40.35 -35.78 28.58
N LEU A 341 41.52 -36.40 28.47
CA LEU A 341 42.46 -36.25 27.34
C LEU A 341 42.50 -37.54 26.49
N PRO A 342 42.67 -37.44 25.17
CA PRO A 342 42.91 -38.62 24.32
C PRO A 342 44.23 -39.31 24.69
N ILE A 343 44.26 -40.65 24.65
CA ILE A 343 45.46 -41.44 25.00
C ILE A 343 46.68 -41.13 24.12
N MET A 344 46.47 -40.56 22.92
CA MET A 344 47.55 -40.09 22.06
C MET A 344 48.37 -38.95 22.69
N GLU A 345 47.75 -38.13 23.52
CA GLU A 345 48.44 -37.04 24.21
C GLU A 345 49.31 -37.58 25.36
N LEU A 346 48.88 -38.66 26.02
CA LEU A 346 49.71 -39.40 26.97
C LEU A 346 50.98 -39.95 26.29
N PHE A 347 50.87 -40.54 25.10
CA PHE A 347 52.03 -41.04 24.36
C PHE A 347 52.98 -39.94 23.87
N LYS A 348 52.48 -38.72 23.61
CA LYS A 348 53.35 -37.57 23.34
C LYS A 348 54.11 -37.16 24.59
N ARG A 349 53.44 -37.10 25.75
CA ARG A 349 54.06 -36.75 27.03
C ARG A 349 55.11 -37.77 27.47
N LEU A 350 54.86 -39.07 27.27
CA LEU A 350 55.84 -40.13 27.55
C LEU A 350 57.10 -40.03 26.66
N ARG A 351 56.92 -39.68 25.37
CA ARG A 351 58.05 -39.41 24.48
C ARG A 351 58.82 -38.13 24.86
N ALA A 352 58.13 -37.10 25.33
CA ALA A 352 58.76 -35.88 25.81
C ALA A 352 59.55 -36.11 27.12
N ALA A 353 59.14 -37.09 27.93
CA ALA A 353 59.83 -37.51 29.15
C ALA A 353 60.92 -38.58 28.93
N ASP A 354 61.35 -38.80 27.68
CA ASP A 354 62.41 -39.73 27.27
C ASP A 354 62.16 -41.22 27.62
N VAL A 355 60.89 -41.61 27.76
CA VAL A 355 60.50 -43.01 28.00
C VAL A 355 60.32 -43.73 26.65
N GLN A 356 61.12 -44.78 26.42
CA GLN A 356 61.00 -45.65 25.25
C GLN A 356 59.69 -46.45 25.29
N VAL A 357 58.72 -46.04 24.49
CA VAL A 357 57.43 -46.74 24.38
C VAL A 357 57.61 -48.01 23.53
N THR A 358 57.89 -49.14 24.19
CA THR A 358 57.93 -50.46 23.53
C THR A 358 56.53 -50.91 23.12
N ARG A 359 56.44 -51.84 22.16
CA ARG A 359 55.16 -52.34 21.61
C ARG A 359 54.24 -52.91 22.70
N ASP A 360 54.81 -53.57 23.70
CA ASP A 360 54.08 -54.20 24.81
C ASP A 360 53.55 -53.16 25.81
N LEU A 361 54.30 -52.08 26.05
CA LEU A 361 53.86 -50.97 26.90
C LEU A 361 52.69 -50.21 26.27
N ASN A 362 52.73 -49.99 24.95
CA ASN A 362 51.63 -49.35 24.20
C ASN A 362 50.35 -50.19 24.23
N GLN A 363 50.46 -51.51 24.03
CA GLN A 363 49.30 -52.41 24.13
C GLN A 363 48.72 -52.41 25.55
N SER A 364 49.57 -52.40 26.58
CA SER A 364 49.14 -52.38 27.97
C SER A 364 48.43 -51.08 28.37
N LEU A 365 48.95 -49.92 27.96
CA LEU A 365 48.34 -48.62 28.24
C LEU A 365 46.98 -48.45 27.53
N ARG A 366 46.86 -48.96 26.29
CA ARG A 366 45.59 -48.95 25.55
C ARG A 366 44.57 -49.94 26.11
N ALA A 367 45.01 -51.06 26.67
CA ALA A 367 44.13 -52.02 27.32
C ALA A 367 43.53 -51.47 28.62
N GLU A 368 44.28 -50.67 29.38
CA GLU A 368 43.84 -50.16 30.69
C GLU A 368 43.02 -48.85 30.59
N PHE A 369 43.45 -47.90 29.77
CA PHE A 369 42.80 -46.58 29.67
C PHE A 369 41.92 -46.41 28.42
N GLY A 370 41.90 -47.38 27.51
CA GLY A 370 41.11 -47.30 26.28
C GLY A 370 41.51 -46.10 25.40
N ALA A 371 40.53 -45.23 25.09
CA ALA A 371 40.72 -44.10 24.17
C ALA A 371 41.01 -42.76 24.88
N THR A 372 40.63 -42.59 26.16
CA THR A 372 40.78 -41.34 26.93
C THR A 372 41.25 -41.60 28.36
N ILE A 373 42.09 -40.70 28.87
CA ILE A 373 42.62 -40.71 30.24
C ILE A 373 42.43 -39.34 30.88
N GLU A 374 42.13 -39.30 32.18
CA GLU A 374 42.02 -38.05 32.94
C GLU A 374 43.38 -37.35 33.04
N ALA A 375 43.42 -36.02 32.88
CA ALA A 375 44.66 -35.27 32.81
C ALA A 375 45.58 -35.47 34.03
N ALA A 376 45.01 -35.50 35.24
CA ALA A 376 45.77 -35.75 36.46
C ALA A 376 46.41 -37.14 36.47
N ARG A 377 45.68 -38.16 36.02
CA ARG A 377 46.18 -39.54 35.96
C ARG A 377 47.22 -39.73 34.86
N ALA A 378 47.12 -38.97 33.77
CA ALA A 378 48.12 -38.97 32.70
C ALA A 378 49.48 -38.49 33.19
N ASP A 379 49.51 -37.42 34.01
CA ASP A 379 50.76 -36.88 34.55
C ASP A 379 51.39 -37.81 35.59
N GLU A 380 50.59 -38.49 36.41
CA GLU A 380 51.07 -39.52 37.34
C GLU A 380 51.70 -40.72 36.61
N VAL A 381 51.05 -41.23 35.56
CA VAL A 381 51.58 -42.36 34.77
C VAL A 381 52.88 -41.99 34.07
N VAL A 382 53.00 -40.76 33.55
CA VAL A 382 54.25 -40.26 32.97
C VAL A 382 55.36 -40.18 34.02
N ALA A 383 55.06 -39.64 35.20
CA ALA A 383 56.02 -39.56 36.30
C ALA A 383 56.49 -40.95 36.75
N LEU A 384 55.58 -41.91 36.94
CA LEU A 384 55.92 -43.27 37.36
C LEU A 384 56.77 -44.03 36.33
N LEU A 385 56.43 -43.90 35.04
CA LEU A 385 57.17 -44.54 33.96
C LEU A 385 58.54 -43.91 33.72
N SER A 386 58.67 -42.59 33.88
CA SER A 386 59.99 -41.91 33.85
C SER A 386 60.89 -42.33 35.03
N ALA A 387 60.29 -42.72 36.16
CA ALA A 387 61.01 -43.21 37.34
C ALA A 387 61.27 -44.73 37.32
N GLY A 388 60.92 -45.43 36.23
CA GLY A 388 61.13 -46.87 36.08
C GLY A 388 60.28 -47.76 36.98
N LYS A 389 59.16 -47.25 37.53
CA LYS A 389 58.25 -47.99 38.43
C LYS A 389 57.05 -48.53 37.67
N GLU A 390 56.43 -49.60 38.20
CA GLU A 390 55.18 -50.11 37.67
C GLU A 390 54.06 -49.09 37.81
N TRP A 391 53.37 -48.79 36.72
CA TRP A 391 52.30 -47.79 36.63
C TRP A 391 50.90 -48.38 36.88
N ARG A 392 50.80 -49.70 36.99
CA ARG A 392 49.55 -50.40 37.29
C ARG A 392 49.25 -50.28 38.77
N THR A 393 48.08 -49.74 39.10
CA THR A 393 47.60 -49.73 40.49
C THR A 393 47.32 -51.19 40.91
N PRO A 394 47.79 -51.66 42.08
CA PRO A 394 47.45 -53.00 42.54
C PRO A 394 45.94 -53.11 42.75
N VAL A 395 45.32 -54.08 42.06
CA VAL A 395 43.89 -54.37 42.11
C VAL A 395 43.55 -54.94 43.48
N THR A 396 42.96 -54.13 44.36
CA THR A 396 42.41 -54.60 45.63
C THR A 396 41.07 -55.29 45.37
N ALA A 397 41.03 -56.60 45.56
CA ALA A 397 39.81 -57.41 45.53
C ALA A 397 38.97 -57.19 46.80
N ALA A 398 37.71 -56.75 46.64
CA ALA A 398 36.59 -56.97 47.57
C ALA A 398 35.28 -56.68 46.81
N GLN A 399 34.67 -57.69 46.19
CA GLN A 399 33.55 -58.48 46.73
C GLN A 399 32.17 -57.78 46.75
N SER A 400 31.36 -58.18 45.76
CA SER A 400 29.95 -58.58 45.86
C SER A 400 28.97 -57.75 46.70
N ARG A 401 28.15 -56.94 46.02
CA ARG A 401 26.68 -57.12 45.94
C ARG A 401 26.10 -56.29 44.81
#